data_AF-A0AB34G7R0-F1
#
_entry.id   AF-A0AB34G7R0-F1
#
_cell.length_a   1.000
_cell.length_b   1.000
_cell.length_c   1.000
_cell.angle_alpha   90.00
_cell.angle_beta   90.00
_cell.angle_gamma   90.00
#
_symmetry.space_group_name_H-M   'P 1'
#
loop_
_entity.id
_entity.type
_entity.pdbx_description
1 polymer ?
#
loop_
_entity_poly.entity_id
_entity_poly.type
_entity_poly.pdbx_seq_one_letter_code
_entity_poly.pdbx_strand_id
1 'polypeptide(L)'
;MAQAEEKKKQDHMGQNVPFRATGTEGPESVPPSLLKVVMKPIATVGESYQYPPVNWAALLSPLMRLNFGEEIQQLCLEIMVTQAQSSQNVAALLGMWVMPPLIHGLSLNIKKYLLLSVPSWIKHVSDEQIVGFVESLMVTVFKAASPLYKPELCPSALQGLSQAMKQPSPAYHLWSLLSKATGKIFDLLPNKIRRNDLELYISVAKCLSEMTDDEANRVAQITENSLEKAAFVRLYLISQGRFPLMGLTDVLSVAIRHHEKDTLAWMILHSLYQARIVSHANTGVLKRMEWLLELMGYIRNVAYQSASVQNVALNEALDFLLLIFATAVVAWADHAAPLLLGLSASWLPWHQENGPAGPASRFLGRSPLHRVTVQEAVTLLPSSMPLLLQKEPWKEQTQKFIDWLFSIMESPKEGLSAKSRDLLKGITSVLYAHPVLSVLQNSILAYVGS
;
A
#
# COMPACT_ATOMS: atom_id res chain seq x y z
N MET A 1 -38.20 -0.63 -82.11
CA MET A 1 -38.20 -0.46 -80.64
C MET A 1 -37.17 -1.35 -79.92
N ALA A 2 -36.21 -1.93 -80.65
CA ALA A 2 -35.13 -2.78 -80.15
C ALA A 2 -33.73 -2.12 -80.32
N GLN A 3 -33.68 -0.78 -80.39
CA GLN A 3 -32.43 0.00 -80.47
C GLN A 3 -32.27 0.97 -79.28
N ALA A 4 -33.14 0.87 -78.27
CA ALA A 4 -33.07 1.66 -77.03
C ALA A 4 -32.60 0.84 -75.81
N GLU A 5 -32.47 -0.49 -75.93
CA GLU A 5 -32.05 -1.37 -74.83
C GLU A 5 -30.57 -1.78 -74.87
N GLU A 6 -29.87 -1.59 -76.00
CA GLU A 6 -28.45 -1.92 -76.09
C GLU A 6 -27.53 -0.77 -75.64
N LYS A 7 -28.07 0.45 -75.52
CA LYS A 7 -27.34 1.62 -74.99
C LYS A 7 -27.34 1.71 -73.46
N LYS A 8 -28.10 0.85 -72.77
CA LYS A 8 -28.19 0.83 -71.29
C LYS A 8 -27.37 -0.28 -70.63
N LYS A 9 -26.74 -1.16 -71.41
CA LYS A 9 -25.84 -2.24 -70.91
C LYS A 9 -24.34 -1.93 -71.04
N GLN A 10 -23.95 -0.83 -71.70
CA GLN A 10 -22.55 -0.39 -71.76
C GLN A 10 -22.17 0.63 -70.68
N ASP A 11 -23.11 1.18 -69.90
CA ASP A 11 -22.84 2.12 -68.80
C ASP A 11 -22.66 1.46 -67.42
N HIS A 12 -22.56 0.12 -67.34
CA HIS A 12 -22.39 -0.61 -66.07
C HIS A 12 -21.17 -1.55 -66.01
N MET A 13 -20.23 -1.45 -66.94
CA MET A 13 -18.92 -2.09 -66.82
C MET A 13 -17.83 -1.12 -67.28
N GLY A 14 -17.38 -0.29 -66.36
CA GLY A 14 -16.36 0.70 -66.66
C GLY A 14 -16.24 1.82 -65.64
N GLN A 15 -16.48 1.57 -64.35
CA GLN A 15 -15.85 2.42 -63.34
C GLN A 15 -14.37 2.03 -63.29
N ASN A 16 -13.63 2.58 -64.25
CA ASN A 16 -12.23 2.87 -64.10
C ASN A 16 -12.09 3.62 -62.78
N VAL A 17 -11.65 2.92 -61.74
CA VAL A 17 -10.95 3.56 -60.63
C VAL A 17 -9.82 4.32 -61.31
N PRO A 18 -9.80 5.67 -61.28
CA PRO A 18 -8.67 6.37 -61.80
C PRO A 18 -7.52 6.04 -60.85
N PHE A 19 -6.64 5.14 -61.29
CA PHE A 19 -5.30 5.00 -60.76
C PHE A 19 -4.58 6.32 -61.07
N ARG A 20 -4.85 7.34 -60.26
CA ARG A 20 -4.27 8.66 -60.41
C ARG A 20 -2.90 8.64 -59.75
N ALA A 21 -1.93 8.15 -60.51
CA ALA A 21 -0.52 8.35 -60.19
C ALA A 21 -0.12 9.78 -60.60
N THR A 22 -0.17 10.73 -59.66
CA THR A 22 0.56 12.02 -59.66
C THR A 22 0.47 12.63 -58.26
N GLY A 23 1.60 12.89 -57.57
CA GLY A 23 1.66 13.43 -56.20
C GLY A 23 0.94 14.79 -56.04
N THR A 24 0.55 15.26 -54.86
CA THR A 24 1.07 15.05 -53.51
C THR A 24 -0.07 15.21 -52.48
N GLU A 25 -0.83 14.16 -52.20
CA GLU A 25 -1.58 14.13 -50.94
C GLU A 25 -0.64 13.62 -49.86
N GLY A 26 -0.44 14.44 -48.82
CA GLY A 26 0.46 14.10 -47.72
C GLY A 26 0.00 12.82 -47.00
N PRO A 27 0.87 12.20 -46.19
CA PRO A 27 0.52 11.02 -45.40
C PRO A 27 -0.74 11.22 -44.55
N GLU A 28 -1.08 12.47 -44.21
CA GLU A 28 -2.34 12.85 -43.54
C GLU A 28 -3.64 12.54 -44.31
N SER A 29 -3.57 12.21 -45.60
CA SER A 29 -4.73 11.77 -46.40
C SER A 29 -5.23 10.36 -46.06
N VAL A 30 -4.41 9.55 -45.37
CA VAL A 30 -4.77 8.18 -45.01
C VAL A 30 -5.84 8.16 -43.90
N PRO A 31 -6.99 7.49 -44.08
CA PRO A 31 -8.02 7.39 -43.05
C PRO A 31 -7.50 6.71 -41.77
N PRO A 32 -7.71 7.32 -40.57
CA PRO A 32 -7.31 6.71 -39.29
C PRO A 32 -7.89 5.32 -39.04
N SER A 33 -9.08 5.03 -39.58
CA SER A 33 -9.73 3.72 -39.46
C SER A 33 -8.93 2.60 -40.13
N LEU A 34 -8.26 2.87 -41.25
CA LEU A 34 -7.40 1.90 -41.93
C LEU A 34 -6.11 1.66 -41.14
N LEU A 35 -5.49 2.72 -40.64
CA LEU A 35 -4.30 2.62 -39.78
C LEU A 35 -4.60 1.80 -38.54
N LYS A 36 -5.76 2.02 -37.91
CA LYS A 36 -6.22 1.25 -36.74
C LYS A 36 -6.32 -0.26 -37.03
N VAL A 37 -6.93 -0.64 -38.15
CA VAL A 37 -7.10 -2.05 -38.53
C VAL A 37 -5.75 -2.74 -38.69
N VAL A 38 -4.74 -2.04 -39.22
CA VAL A 38 -3.39 -2.60 -39.42
C VAL A 38 -2.58 -2.61 -38.12
N MET A 39 -2.63 -1.52 -37.34
CA MET A 39 -1.76 -1.35 -36.17
C MET A 39 -2.21 -2.16 -34.97
N LYS A 40 -3.52 -2.36 -34.78
CA LYS A 40 -4.04 -3.06 -33.60
C LYS A 40 -3.50 -4.50 -33.48
N PRO A 41 -3.50 -5.34 -34.53
CA PRO A 41 -2.87 -6.66 -34.46
C PRO A 41 -1.37 -6.60 -34.17
N ILE A 42 -0.65 -5.60 -34.71
CA ILE A 42 0.79 -5.44 -34.48
C ILE A 42 1.07 -5.10 -33.02
N ALA A 43 0.30 -4.18 -32.42
CA ALA A 43 0.43 -3.86 -31.01
C ALA A 43 0.13 -5.08 -30.12
N THR A 44 -0.99 -5.77 -30.36
CA THR A 44 -1.41 -6.93 -29.56
C THR A 44 -0.44 -8.11 -29.67
N VAL A 45 0.04 -8.45 -30.87
CA VAL A 45 0.98 -9.57 -31.04
C VAL A 45 2.36 -9.21 -30.48
N GLY A 46 2.74 -7.93 -30.51
CA GLY A 46 3.99 -7.43 -29.94
C GLY A 46 4.19 -7.75 -28.46
N GLU A 47 3.12 -7.94 -27.68
CA GLU A 47 3.21 -8.35 -26.27
C GLU A 47 3.80 -9.75 -26.09
N SER A 48 3.59 -10.64 -27.06
CA SER A 48 4.02 -12.04 -27.00
C SER A 48 5.19 -12.36 -27.94
N TYR A 49 5.53 -11.44 -28.86
CA TYR A 49 6.50 -11.68 -29.91
C TYR A 49 7.37 -10.45 -30.19
N GLN A 50 8.68 -10.69 -30.34
CA GLN A 50 9.63 -9.65 -30.75
C GLN A 50 9.79 -9.70 -32.26
N TYR A 51 9.53 -8.57 -32.91
CA TYR A 51 9.55 -8.48 -34.36
C TYR A 51 10.98 -8.45 -34.93
N PRO A 52 11.14 -8.79 -36.22
CA PRO A 52 12.41 -8.62 -36.92
C PRO A 52 12.93 -7.19 -36.83
N PRO A 53 14.25 -6.97 -37.03
CA PRO A 53 14.86 -5.64 -37.01
C PRO A 53 14.34 -4.80 -38.18
N VAL A 54 13.30 -4.02 -37.93
CA VAL A 54 12.73 -3.02 -38.84
C VAL A 54 13.10 -1.63 -38.34
N ASN A 55 13.20 -0.65 -39.24
CA ASN A 55 13.34 0.76 -38.86
C ASN A 55 12.02 1.31 -38.31
N TRP A 56 11.70 0.91 -37.08
CA TRP A 56 10.49 1.33 -36.38
C TRP A 56 10.36 2.84 -36.26
N ALA A 57 11.47 3.57 -36.12
CA ALA A 57 11.39 5.02 -36.03
C ALA A 57 10.92 5.67 -37.33
N ALA A 58 11.31 5.13 -38.49
CA ALA A 58 10.78 5.60 -39.78
C ALA A 58 9.27 5.32 -39.92
N LEU A 59 8.77 4.24 -39.33
CA LEU A 59 7.34 3.88 -39.39
C LEU A 59 6.50 4.68 -38.38
N LEU A 60 6.94 4.75 -37.13
CA LEU A 60 6.15 5.28 -36.02
C LEU A 60 6.30 6.79 -35.84
N SER A 61 7.46 7.38 -36.16
CA SER A 61 7.66 8.83 -35.95
C SER A 61 6.68 9.69 -36.76
N PRO A 62 6.39 9.41 -38.04
CA PRO A 62 5.38 10.15 -38.79
C PRO A 62 3.99 10.02 -38.16
N LEU A 63 3.59 8.80 -37.78
CA LEU A 63 2.28 8.53 -37.18
C LEU A 63 2.09 9.23 -35.83
N MET A 64 3.17 9.37 -35.05
CA MET A 64 3.13 10.07 -33.77
C MET A 64 3.09 11.61 -33.93
N ARG A 65 3.72 12.15 -34.98
CA ARG A 65 3.77 13.60 -35.25
C ARG A 65 2.52 14.12 -35.98
N LEU A 66 1.91 13.28 -36.80
CA LEU A 66 0.71 13.60 -37.56
C LEU A 66 -0.54 13.37 -36.69
N ASN A 67 -1.57 14.21 -36.87
CA ASN A 67 -2.76 14.17 -36.04
C ASN A 67 -3.78 13.13 -36.50
N PHE A 68 -3.43 11.83 -36.43
CA PHE A 68 -4.35 10.72 -36.74
C PHE A 68 -5.28 10.36 -35.56
N GLY A 69 -5.23 11.11 -34.46
CA GLY A 69 -6.03 10.89 -33.25
C GLY A 69 -5.32 10.09 -32.16
N GLU A 70 -5.87 10.15 -30.95
CA GLU A 70 -5.26 9.59 -29.74
C GLU A 70 -5.07 8.06 -29.79
N GLU A 71 -5.98 7.33 -30.45
CA GLU A 71 -5.93 5.88 -30.52
C GLU A 71 -4.72 5.39 -31.34
N ILE A 72 -4.38 6.07 -32.44
CA ILE A 72 -3.19 5.75 -33.25
C ILE A 72 -1.91 6.06 -32.47
N GLN A 73 -1.88 7.19 -31.75
CA GLN A 73 -0.75 7.53 -30.87
C GLN A 73 -0.56 6.48 -29.76
N GLN A 74 -1.65 6.00 -29.17
CA GLN A 74 -1.60 4.94 -28.16
C GLN A 74 -1.03 3.64 -28.76
N LEU A 75 -1.53 3.19 -29.91
CA LEU A 75 -1.03 1.98 -30.58
C LEU A 75 0.46 2.11 -30.95
N CYS A 76 0.91 3.27 -31.41
CA CYS A 76 2.32 3.54 -31.66
C CYS A 76 3.16 3.34 -30.39
N LEU A 77 2.73 3.89 -29.25
CA LEU A 77 3.46 3.76 -27.98
C LEU A 77 3.40 2.34 -27.41
N GLU A 78 2.30 1.61 -27.59
CA GLU A 78 2.21 0.19 -27.23
C GLU A 78 3.24 -0.66 -27.99
N ILE A 79 3.38 -0.42 -29.30
CA ILE A 79 4.41 -1.05 -30.13
C ILE A 79 5.81 -0.64 -29.64
N MET A 80 6.04 0.65 -29.34
CA MET A 80 7.34 1.09 -28.85
C MET A 80 7.72 0.41 -27.52
N VAL A 81 6.77 0.33 -26.59
CA VAL A 81 6.96 -0.29 -25.27
C VAL A 81 7.26 -1.78 -25.39
N THR A 82 6.55 -2.50 -26.25
CA THR A 82 6.74 -3.96 -26.41
C THR A 82 8.02 -4.32 -27.15
N GLN A 83 8.48 -3.44 -28.06
CA GLN A 83 9.67 -3.69 -28.89
C GLN A 83 10.94 -2.98 -28.39
N ALA A 84 10.89 -2.21 -27.30
CA ALA A 84 12.04 -1.48 -26.74
C ALA A 84 13.21 -2.42 -26.38
N GLN A 85 12.92 -3.66 -25.98
CA GLN A 85 13.94 -4.64 -25.63
C GLN A 85 14.74 -5.15 -26.85
N SER A 86 14.09 -5.35 -27.99
CA SER A 86 14.70 -5.95 -29.18
C SER A 86 15.30 -4.92 -30.14
N SER A 87 14.93 -3.64 -30.01
CA SER A 87 15.35 -2.58 -30.93
C SER A 87 15.80 -1.31 -30.21
N GLN A 88 17.10 -1.01 -30.28
CA GLN A 88 17.66 0.23 -29.75
C GLN A 88 17.07 1.49 -30.39
N ASN A 89 16.70 1.42 -31.68
CA ASN A 89 16.04 2.52 -32.39
C ASN A 89 14.65 2.82 -31.80
N VAL A 90 13.89 1.77 -31.47
CA VAL A 90 12.60 1.91 -30.76
C VAL A 90 12.80 2.49 -29.37
N ALA A 91 13.77 1.98 -28.61
CA ALA A 91 14.04 2.47 -27.27
C ALA A 91 14.43 3.95 -27.26
N ALA A 92 15.26 4.39 -28.22
CA ALA A 92 15.60 5.80 -28.39
C ALA A 92 14.38 6.67 -28.74
N LEU A 93 13.49 6.18 -29.61
CA LEU A 93 12.26 6.87 -29.97
C LEU A 93 11.30 6.97 -28.78
N LEU A 94 11.10 5.89 -28.04
CA LEU A 94 10.33 5.89 -26.80
C LEU A 94 10.90 6.90 -25.81
N GLY A 95 12.22 6.86 -25.61
CA GLY A 95 12.97 7.80 -24.78
C GLY A 95 12.72 9.27 -25.10
N MET A 96 12.55 9.61 -26.38
CA MET A 96 12.20 10.97 -26.81
C MET A 96 10.76 11.34 -26.42
N TRP A 97 9.79 10.42 -26.54
CA TRP A 97 8.38 10.66 -26.23
C TRP A 97 8.06 10.68 -24.73
N VAL A 98 8.89 10.03 -23.91
CA VAL A 98 8.76 10.05 -22.44
C VAL A 98 9.40 11.28 -21.79
N MET A 99 9.91 12.22 -22.59
CA MET A 99 10.53 13.47 -22.13
C MET A 99 9.66 14.69 -22.45
N PRO A 100 9.74 15.78 -21.64
CA PRO A 100 9.21 17.08 -22.01
C PRO A 100 9.82 17.63 -23.32
N PRO A 101 9.05 18.35 -24.16
CA PRO A 101 7.64 18.70 -23.99
C PRO A 101 6.65 17.60 -24.46
N LEU A 102 7.12 16.57 -25.15
CA LEU A 102 6.27 15.58 -25.83
C LEU A 102 5.36 14.83 -24.86
N ILE A 103 5.90 14.40 -23.71
CA ILE A 103 5.11 13.71 -22.67
C ILE A 103 3.93 14.55 -22.17
N HIS A 104 4.03 15.88 -22.18
CA HIS A 104 2.97 16.75 -21.71
C HIS A 104 1.78 16.76 -22.67
N GLY A 105 2.03 16.65 -23.98
CA GLY A 105 1.01 16.59 -25.02
C GLY A 105 0.25 15.28 -25.11
N LEU A 106 0.71 14.21 -24.45
CA LEU A 106 0.05 12.90 -24.48
C LEU A 106 -1.27 12.90 -23.69
N SER A 107 -2.24 12.11 -24.17
CA SER A 107 -3.52 11.92 -23.49
C SER A 107 -3.36 11.22 -22.13
N LEU A 108 -4.42 11.27 -21.32
CA LEU A 108 -4.42 10.67 -19.98
C LEU A 108 -4.23 9.14 -20.03
N ASN A 109 -4.90 8.48 -20.97
CA ASN A 109 -4.83 7.02 -21.13
C ASN A 109 -3.42 6.57 -21.51
N ILE A 110 -2.77 7.33 -22.40
CA ILE A 110 -1.39 7.06 -22.81
C ILE A 110 -0.44 7.24 -21.63
N LYS A 111 -0.55 8.34 -20.87
CA LYS A 111 0.26 8.57 -19.66
C LYS A 111 0.07 7.43 -18.64
N LYS A 112 -1.17 6.99 -18.44
CA LYS A 112 -1.51 5.87 -17.57
C LYS A 112 -0.81 4.57 -18.03
N TYR A 113 -0.88 4.27 -19.32
CA TYR A 113 -0.22 3.10 -19.91
C TYR A 113 1.31 3.17 -19.75
N LEU A 114 1.92 4.33 -20.04
CA LEU A 114 3.36 4.53 -19.88
C LEU A 114 3.82 4.33 -18.44
N LEU A 115 3.05 4.81 -17.45
CA LEU A 115 3.33 4.59 -16.03
C LEU A 115 3.23 3.12 -15.66
N LEU A 116 2.20 2.40 -16.10
CA LEU A 116 2.03 0.97 -15.80
C LEU A 116 3.09 0.08 -16.47
N SER A 117 3.51 0.46 -17.68
CA SER A 117 4.46 -0.31 -18.48
C SER A 117 5.93 -0.01 -18.17
N VAL A 118 6.25 0.91 -17.27
CA VAL A 118 7.64 1.22 -16.85
C VAL A 118 8.53 -0.02 -16.71
N PRO A 119 8.12 -1.12 -16.05
CA PRO A 119 8.98 -2.30 -15.89
C PRO A 119 9.45 -2.90 -17.23
N SER A 120 8.65 -2.82 -18.30
CA SER A 120 9.02 -3.49 -19.57
C SER A 120 10.10 -2.75 -20.36
N TRP A 121 10.24 -1.44 -20.18
CA TRP A 121 11.08 -0.62 -21.05
C TRP A 121 12.16 0.20 -20.32
N ILE A 122 12.04 0.41 -19.00
CA ILE A 122 12.90 1.35 -18.28
C ILE A 122 14.40 1.01 -18.37
N LYS A 123 14.77 -0.27 -18.49
CA LYS A 123 16.18 -0.70 -18.63
C LYS A 123 16.77 -0.54 -20.03
N HIS A 124 15.94 -0.17 -21.02
CA HIS A 124 16.32 -0.10 -22.43
C HIS A 124 16.51 1.33 -22.94
N VAL A 125 16.04 2.31 -22.16
CA VAL A 125 16.10 3.74 -22.47
C VAL A 125 17.31 4.37 -21.77
N SER A 126 17.78 5.54 -22.21
CA SER A 126 18.96 6.18 -21.59
C SER A 126 18.66 6.74 -20.20
N ASP A 127 19.68 6.78 -19.33
CA ASP A 127 19.56 7.29 -17.95
C ASP A 127 18.99 8.72 -17.90
N GLU A 128 19.42 9.59 -18.80
CA GLU A 128 18.92 10.98 -18.89
C GLU A 128 17.41 11.03 -19.15
N GLN A 129 16.94 10.17 -20.07
CA GLN A 129 15.52 10.09 -20.44
C GLN A 129 14.69 9.48 -19.30
N ILE A 130 15.23 8.50 -18.58
CA ILE A 130 14.57 7.90 -17.41
C ILE A 130 14.44 8.93 -16.29
N VAL A 131 15.52 9.67 -15.98
CA VAL A 131 15.49 10.73 -14.95
C VAL A 131 14.43 11.77 -15.31
N GLY A 132 14.39 12.23 -16.57
CA GLY A 132 13.40 13.19 -16.99
C GLY A 132 11.98 12.63 -16.96
N PHE A 133 11.73 11.37 -17.33
CA PHE A 133 10.41 10.73 -17.18
C PHE A 133 9.96 10.66 -15.71
N VAL A 134 10.85 10.21 -14.83
CA VAL A 134 10.57 10.06 -13.39
C VAL A 134 10.22 11.42 -12.77
N GLU A 135 11.02 12.45 -13.04
CA GLU A 135 10.78 13.79 -12.48
C GLU A 135 9.57 14.50 -13.13
N SER A 136 9.41 14.40 -14.46
CA SER A 136 8.42 15.18 -15.20
C SER A 136 7.01 14.59 -15.19
N LEU A 137 6.88 13.26 -15.06
CA LEU A 137 5.58 12.58 -14.97
C LEU A 137 5.42 11.87 -13.62
N MET A 138 6.23 10.85 -13.33
CA MET A 138 5.98 9.91 -12.22
C MET A 138 5.90 10.60 -10.84
N VAL A 139 6.81 11.52 -10.53
CA VAL A 139 6.78 12.30 -9.28
C VAL A 139 5.82 13.49 -9.40
N THR A 140 5.77 14.13 -10.57
CA THR A 140 5.03 15.39 -10.75
C THR A 140 3.51 15.21 -10.71
N VAL A 141 2.96 14.03 -10.99
CA VAL A 141 1.53 13.74 -10.79
C VAL A 141 1.07 13.87 -9.32
N PHE A 142 2.01 13.84 -8.36
CA PHE A 142 1.72 14.03 -6.93
C PHE A 142 1.85 15.49 -6.46
N LYS A 143 2.38 16.40 -7.27
CA LYS A 143 2.56 17.80 -6.89
C LYS A 143 1.23 18.55 -7.08
N ALA A 144 0.59 18.95 -5.99
CA ALA A 144 -0.72 19.62 -6.01
C ALA A 144 -0.76 20.92 -6.86
N ALA A 145 0.36 21.63 -6.99
CA ALA A 145 0.48 22.85 -7.80
C ALA A 145 0.77 22.60 -9.28
N SER A 146 0.89 21.34 -9.72
CA SER A 146 1.25 20.99 -11.08
C SER A 146 0.02 20.94 -11.99
N PRO A 147 0.10 21.42 -13.25
CA PRO A 147 -0.94 21.20 -14.26
C PRO A 147 -1.13 19.71 -14.61
N LEU A 148 -0.20 18.85 -14.20
CA LEU A 148 -0.27 17.40 -14.36
C LEU A 148 -0.86 16.68 -13.13
N TYR A 149 -1.26 17.41 -12.09
CA TYR A 149 -1.93 16.81 -10.93
C TYR A 149 -3.28 16.23 -11.37
N LYS A 150 -3.29 14.91 -11.57
CA LYS A 150 -4.48 14.13 -11.89
C LYS A 150 -4.51 12.93 -10.96
N PRO A 151 -5.41 12.89 -9.96
CA PRO A 151 -5.48 11.82 -8.98
C PRO A 151 -5.54 10.41 -9.59
N GLU A 152 -6.14 10.28 -10.78
CA GLU A 152 -6.26 9.03 -11.53
C GLU A 152 -4.92 8.42 -11.98
N LEU A 153 -3.85 9.22 -12.11
CA LEU A 153 -2.53 8.75 -12.52
C LEU A 153 -1.67 8.29 -11.34
N CYS A 154 -1.97 8.74 -10.11
CA CYS A 154 -1.19 8.42 -8.92
C CYS A 154 -1.10 6.90 -8.65
N PRO A 155 -2.19 6.11 -8.71
CA PRO A 155 -2.11 4.65 -8.55
C PRO A 155 -1.23 4.00 -9.62
N SER A 156 -1.38 4.41 -10.87
CA SER A 156 -0.58 3.87 -11.98
C SER A 156 0.90 4.19 -11.86
N ALA A 157 1.26 5.38 -11.38
CA ALA A 157 2.64 5.76 -11.10
C ALA A 157 3.29 4.87 -10.03
N LEU A 158 2.61 4.68 -8.88
CA LEU A 158 3.13 3.84 -7.80
C LEU A 158 3.14 2.35 -8.16
N GLN A 159 2.13 1.87 -8.90
CA GLN A 159 2.09 0.50 -9.39
C GLN A 159 3.26 0.22 -10.34
N GLY A 160 3.47 1.09 -11.32
CA GLY A 160 4.61 0.99 -12.25
C GLY A 160 5.95 1.02 -11.52
N LEU A 161 6.11 1.95 -10.59
CA LEU A 161 7.31 2.08 -9.76
C LEU A 161 7.59 0.81 -8.94
N SER A 162 6.60 0.29 -8.21
CA SER A 162 6.74 -0.95 -7.42
C SER A 162 7.13 -2.13 -8.30
N GLN A 163 6.50 -2.29 -9.47
CA GLN A 163 6.81 -3.39 -10.38
C GLN A 163 8.20 -3.26 -11.02
N ALA A 164 8.66 -2.03 -11.29
CA ALA A 164 10.00 -1.79 -11.82
C ALA A 164 11.07 -2.12 -10.78
N MET A 165 10.82 -1.79 -9.51
CA MET A 165 11.72 -2.10 -8.39
C MET A 165 11.80 -3.61 -8.09
N LYS A 166 10.74 -4.38 -8.36
CA LYS A 166 10.71 -5.84 -8.20
C LYS A 166 11.52 -6.62 -9.22
N GLN A 167 11.93 -5.98 -10.32
CA GLN A 167 12.65 -6.69 -11.36
C GLN A 167 14.02 -7.15 -10.83
N PRO A 168 14.47 -8.36 -11.19
CA PRO A 168 15.81 -8.80 -10.84
C PRO A 168 16.84 -7.92 -11.56
N SER A 169 17.89 -7.51 -10.84
CA SER A 169 19.06 -6.83 -11.41
C SER A 169 18.82 -5.47 -12.09
N PRO A 170 18.15 -4.48 -11.48
CA PRO A 170 18.31 -3.10 -11.92
C PRO A 170 19.77 -2.69 -11.67
N ALA A 171 20.39 -2.01 -12.64
CA ALA A 171 21.68 -1.38 -12.41
C ALA A 171 21.56 -0.43 -11.20
N TYR A 172 22.61 -0.34 -10.38
CA TYR A 172 22.58 0.38 -9.10
C TYR A 172 22.04 1.82 -9.22
N HIS A 173 22.40 2.52 -10.31
CA HIS A 173 21.92 3.88 -10.57
C HIS A 173 20.40 3.95 -10.75
N LEU A 174 19.81 2.98 -11.46
CA LEU A 174 18.37 2.93 -11.74
C LEU A 174 17.61 2.64 -10.45
N TRP A 175 18.07 1.67 -9.67
CA TRP A 175 17.49 1.36 -8.38
C TRP A 175 17.53 2.57 -7.44
N SER A 176 18.67 3.26 -7.36
CA SER A 176 18.81 4.48 -6.54
C SER A 176 17.85 5.59 -6.98
N LEU A 177 17.65 5.76 -8.30
CA LEU A 177 16.68 6.72 -8.85
C LEU A 177 15.25 6.37 -8.44
N LEU A 178 14.83 5.11 -8.59
CA LEU A 178 13.49 4.64 -8.22
C LEU A 178 13.25 4.73 -6.71
N SER A 179 14.27 4.41 -5.90
CA SER A 179 14.20 4.58 -4.45
C SER A 179 14.03 6.03 -4.04
N LYS A 180 14.79 6.95 -4.67
CA LYS A 180 14.65 8.39 -4.45
C LYS A 180 13.29 8.92 -4.89
N ALA A 181 12.76 8.41 -6.00
CA ALA A 181 11.42 8.77 -6.48
C ALA A 181 10.34 8.34 -5.49
N THR A 182 10.44 7.13 -4.93
CA THR A 182 9.53 6.65 -3.88
C THR A 182 9.55 7.57 -2.66
N GLY A 183 10.74 7.97 -2.19
CA GLY A 183 10.87 8.93 -1.08
C GLY A 183 10.20 10.27 -1.36
N LYS A 184 10.47 10.86 -2.53
CA LYS A 184 9.82 12.11 -2.97
C LYS A 184 8.31 12.00 -3.04
N ILE A 185 7.79 10.88 -3.57
CA ILE A 185 6.34 10.65 -3.64
C ILE A 185 5.75 10.54 -2.23
N PHE A 186 6.40 9.81 -1.32
CA PHE A 186 5.95 9.69 0.07
C PHE A 186 5.94 11.05 0.79
N ASP A 187 6.93 11.90 0.55
CA ASP A 187 6.97 13.26 1.10
C ASP A 187 5.80 14.12 0.60
N LEU A 188 5.45 13.99 -0.69
CA LEU A 188 4.33 14.71 -1.32
C LEU A 188 2.94 14.20 -0.88
N LEU A 189 2.84 12.96 -0.39
CA LEU A 189 1.56 12.43 0.09
C LEU A 189 1.10 13.15 1.37
N PRO A 190 -0.22 13.40 1.53
CA PRO A 190 -0.77 14.03 2.73
C PRO A 190 -0.40 13.28 4.01
N ASN A 191 -0.18 14.02 5.11
CA ASN A 191 0.10 13.41 6.41
C ASN A 191 -1.12 12.71 7.01
N LYS A 192 -2.33 13.22 6.72
CA LYS A 192 -3.60 12.63 7.13
C LYS A 192 -4.16 11.75 6.00
N ILE A 193 -4.38 10.47 6.27
CA ILE A 193 -4.79 9.50 5.25
C ILE A 193 -6.30 9.57 5.04
N ARG A 194 -6.73 9.89 3.81
CA ARG A 194 -8.14 9.71 3.41
C ARG A 194 -8.39 8.25 3.05
N ARG A 195 -9.60 7.75 3.29
CA ARG A 195 -9.92 6.34 2.98
C ARG A 195 -9.78 6.01 1.49
N ASN A 196 -10.19 6.92 0.62
CA ASN A 196 -10.12 6.73 -0.83
C ASN A 196 -8.67 6.77 -1.36
N ASP A 197 -7.74 7.32 -0.57
CA ASP A 197 -6.32 7.42 -0.92
C ASP A 197 -5.48 6.31 -0.27
N LEU A 198 -6.09 5.39 0.50
CA LEU A 198 -5.39 4.36 1.27
C LEU A 198 -4.51 3.46 0.39
N GLU A 199 -4.98 3.17 -0.82
CA GLU A 199 -4.26 2.36 -1.80
C GLU A 199 -2.92 3.00 -2.23
N LEU A 200 -2.82 4.33 -2.19
CA LEU A 200 -1.55 5.02 -2.48
C LEU A 200 -0.50 4.70 -1.41
N TYR A 201 -0.87 4.74 -0.13
CA TYR A 201 0.06 4.42 0.97
C TYR A 201 0.44 2.93 0.99
N ILE A 202 -0.52 2.04 0.67
CA ILE A 202 -0.22 0.61 0.48
C ILE A 202 0.77 0.43 -0.68
N SER A 203 0.59 1.17 -1.78
CA SER A 203 1.48 1.08 -2.94
C SER A 203 2.87 1.65 -2.64
N VAL A 204 2.98 2.72 -1.85
CA VAL A 204 4.28 3.18 -1.32
C VAL A 204 4.92 2.09 -0.46
N ALA A 205 4.19 1.44 0.43
CA ALA A 205 4.73 0.35 1.24
C ALA A 205 5.24 -0.82 0.38
N LYS A 206 4.57 -1.13 -0.73
CA LYS A 206 5.03 -2.10 -1.73
C LYS A 206 6.27 -1.66 -2.52
N CYS A 207 6.58 -0.36 -2.59
CA CYS A 207 7.87 0.10 -3.11
C CYS A 207 8.96 -0.04 -2.04
N LEU A 208 8.65 0.31 -0.79
CA LEU A 208 9.60 0.19 0.33
C LEU A 208 9.96 -1.27 0.63
N SER A 209 9.07 -2.24 0.33
CA SER A 209 9.40 -3.66 0.51
C SER A 209 10.56 -4.13 -0.34
N GLU A 210 10.79 -3.49 -1.48
CA GLU A 210 11.88 -3.79 -2.42
C GLU A 210 13.19 -3.06 -2.07
N MET A 211 13.17 -2.18 -1.07
CA MET A 211 14.34 -1.44 -0.61
C MET A 211 15.13 -2.22 0.45
N THR A 212 16.36 -1.78 0.72
CA THR A 212 17.08 -2.21 1.93
C THR A 212 16.39 -1.66 3.19
N ASP A 213 16.65 -2.30 4.33
CA ASP A 213 16.05 -1.90 5.61
C ASP A 213 16.39 -0.45 5.97
N ASP A 214 17.64 -0.03 5.77
CA ASP A 214 18.09 1.33 6.07
C ASP A 214 17.36 2.38 5.23
N GLU A 215 17.18 2.12 3.93
CA GLU A 215 16.48 3.05 3.06
C GLU A 215 14.98 3.11 3.33
N ALA A 216 14.35 1.95 3.53
CA ALA A 216 12.94 1.89 3.88
C ALA A 216 12.66 2.60 5.23
N ASN A 217 13.54 2.41 6.21
CA ASN A 217 13.45 3.07 7.52
C ASN A 217 13.65 4.58 7.42
N ARG A 218 14.59 5.04 6.56
CA ARG A 218 14.82 6.46 6.27
C ARG A 218 13.60 7.12 5.62
N VAL A 219 12.98 6.47 4.63
CA VAL A 219 11.79 7.03 3.95
C VAL A 219 10.59 7.05 4.87
N ALA A 220 10.30 5.95 5.57
CA ALA A 220 9.17 5.85 6.49
C ALA A 220 9.51 6.34 7.91
N GLN A 221 10.44 7.29 8.06
CA GLN A 221 10.81 7.80 9.38
C GLN A 221 9.61 8.48 10.05
N ILE A 222 9.38 8.13 11.32
CA ILE A 222 8.33 8.74 12.11
C ILE A 222 8.83 10.09 12.63
N THR A 223 8.16 11.16 12.21
CA THR A 223 8.34 12.52 12.75
C THR A 223 7.02 13.01 13.32
N GLU A 224 7.03 14.06 14.15
CA GLU A 224 5.81 14.63 14.73
C GLU A 224 4.79 15.05 13.65
N ASN A 225 5.27 15.58 12.52
CA ASN A 225 4.43 16.06 11.43
C ASN A 225 3.93 14.95 10.50
N SER A 226 4.63 13.80 10.43
CA SER A 226 4.33 12.70 9.50
C SER A 226 3.80 11.44 10.18
N LEU A 227 3.50 11.50 11.49
CA LEU A 227 3.24 10.31 12.31
C LEU A 227 2.19 9.37 11.71
N GLU A 228 1.02 9.87 11.31
CA GLU A 228 -0.06 9.01 10.77
C GLU A 228 0.38 8.25 9.51
N LYS A 229 0.90 8.95 8.49
CA LYS A 229 1.33 8.30 7.24
C LYS A 229 2.52 7.37 7.44
N ALA A 230 3.50 7.76 8.25
CA ALA A 230 4.69 6.96 8.53
C ALA A 230 4.34 5.73 9.38
N ALA A 231 3.52 5.89 10.42
CA ALA A 231 3.04 4.79 11.23
C ALA A 231 2.22 3.82 10.39
N PHE A 232 1.30 4.28 9.54
CA PHE A 232 0.52 3.40 8.68
C PHE A 232 1.41 2.54 7.76
N VAL A 233 2.36 3.16 7.05
CA VAL A 233 3.25 2.44 6.13
C VAL A 233 4.12 1.43 6.88
N ARG A 234 4.66 1.80 8.05
CA ARG A 234 5.41 0.86 8.91
C ARG A 234 4.54 -0.27 9.42
N LEU A 235 3.35 0.02 9.93
CA LEU A 235 2.38 -0.96 10.42
C LEU A 235 1.95 -1.93 9.31
N TYR A 236 1.81 -1.44 8.08
CA TYR A 236 1.57 -2.28 6.91
C TYR A 236 2.77 -3.21 6.68
N LEU A 237 3.99 -2.69 6.58
CA LEU A 237 5.21 -3.49 6.37
C LEU A 237 5.44 -4.54 7.46
N ILE A 238 5.16 -4.20 8.72
CA ILE A 238 5.21 -5.14 9.86
C ILE A 238 4.14 -6.21 9.71
N SER A 239 2.91 -5.83 9.37
CA SER A 239 1.81 -6.78 9.21
C SER A 239 2.02 -7.78 8.08
N GLN A 240 2.77 -7.39 7.05
CA GLN A 240 3.17 -8.25 5.94
C GLN A 240 4.45 -9.06 6.24
N GLY A 241 5.07 -8.85 7.41
CA GLY A 241 6.31 -9.50 7.83
C GLY A 241 7.58 -8.97 7.17
N ARG A 242 7.51 -7.95 6.32
CA ARG A 242 8.70 -7.32 5.73
C ARG A 242 9.58 -6.68 6.80
N PHE A 243 8.96 -6.05 7.80
CA PHE A 243 9.63 -5.56 9.00
C PHE A 243 9.36 -6.49 10.20
N PRO A 244 10.29 -6.59 11.17
CA PRO A 244 10.07 -7.37 12.38
C PRO A 244 8.95 -6.77 13.23
N LEU A 245 8.19 -7.62 13.93
CA LEU A 245 7.16 -7.19 14.89
C LEU A 245 7.70 -6.21 15.95
N MET A 246 8.97 -6.36 16.31
CA MET A 246 9.70 -5.46 17.20
C MET A 246 9.66 -3.99 16.78
N GLY A 247 9.54 -3.70 15.47
CA GLY A 247 9.39 -2.34 14.97
C GLY A 247 8.11 -1.64 15.44
N LEU A 248 7.13 -2.37 16.00
CA LEU A 248 5.95 -1.77 16.65
C LEU A 248 6.34 -0.94 17.88
N THR A 249 7.41 -1.30 18.58
CA THR A 249 7.88 -0.56 19.77
C THR A 249 8.27 0.88 19.40
N ASP A 250 8.90 1.09 18.24
CA ASP A 250 9.22 2.42 17.72
C ASP A 250 7.95 3.24 17.46
N VAL A 251 6.94 2.63 16.83
CA VAL A 251 5.64 3.26 16.57
C VAL A 251 4.96 3.63 17.90
N LEU A 252 4.99 2.74 18.89
CA LEU A 252 4.38 2.96 20.20
C LEU A 252 5.05 4.11 20.95
N SER A 253 6.39 4.17 20.94
CA SER A 253 7.16 5.19 21.66
C SER A 253 6.75 6.63 21.30
N VAL A 254 6.34 6.84 20.05
CA VAL A 254 5.84 8.12 19.53
C VAL A 254 4.32 8.23 19.68
N ALA A 255 3.58 7.14 19.44
CA ALA A 255 2.11 7.14 19.52
C ALA A 255 1.58 7.50 20.92
N ILE A 256 2.27 7.09 21.99
CA ILE A 256 1.88 7.41 23.39
C ILE A 256 1.80 8.93 23.62
N ARG A 257 2.59 9.73 22.89
CA ARG A 257 2.65 11.19 23.04
C ARG A 257 1.74 11.94 22.08
N HIS A 258 1.11 11.23 21.14
CA HIS A 258 0.30 11.86 20.10
C HIS A 258 -1.13 12.12 20.58
N HIS A 259 -1.77 13.16 20.06
CA HIS A 259 -3.15 13.51 20.41
C HIS A 259 -4.19 12.55 19.81
N GLU A 260 -3.91 11.97 18.63
CA GLU A 260 -4.81 11.00 17.98
C GLU A 260 -4.49 9.54 18.32
N LYS A 261 -4.54 9.20 19.61
CA LYS A 261 -4.25 7.85 20.11
C LYS A 261 -5.20 6.79 19.57
N ASP A 262 -6.49 7.10 19.50
CA ASP A 262 -7.53 6.16 19.05
C ASP A 262 -7.28 5.72 17.59
N THR A 263 -6.91 6.66 16.71
CA THR A 263 -6.60 6.38 15.30
C THR A 263 -5.40 5.43 15.19
N LEU A 264 -4.33 5.69 15.96
CA LEU A 264 -3.12 4.86 15.96
C LEU A 264 -3.38 3.48 16.59
N ALA A 265 -4.11 3.41 17.69
CA ALA A 265 -4.52 2.15 18.31
C ALA A 265 -5.36 1.29 17.36
N TRP A 266 -6.26 1.90 16.59
CA TRP A 266 -7.02 1.18 15.57
C TRP A 266 -6.13 0.63 14.45
N MET A 267 -5.17 1.42 13.96
CA MET A 267 -4.19 0.94 12.97
C MET A 267 -3.32 -0.18 13.55
N ILE A 268 -2.90 -0.08 14.81
CA ILE A 268 -2.12 -1.13 15.48
C ILE A 268 -2.94 -2.41 15.61
N LEU A 269 -4.19 -2.33 16.08
CA LEU A 269 -5.10 -3.49 16.16
C LEU A 269 -5.24 -4.20 14.81
N HIS A 270 -5.47 -3.44 13.74
CA HIS A 270 -5.60 -4.00 12.40
C HIS A 270 -4.28 -4.63 11.90
N SER A 271 -3.13 -4.01 12.20
CA SER A 271 -1.80 -4.55 11.89
C SER A 271 -1.52 -5.86 12.64
N LEU A 272 -1.86 -5.92 13.93
CA LEU A 272 -1.68 -7.12 14.77
C LEU A 272 -2.56 -8.28 14.27
N TYR A 273 -3.79 -8.00 13.87
CA TYR A 273 -4.68 -9.01 13.28
C TYR A 273 -4.13 -9.53 11.95
N GLN A 274 -3.67 -8.64 11.08
CA GLN A 274 -3.04 -8.97 9.80
C GLN A 274 -1.76 -9.81 9.97
N ALA A 275 -0.90 -9.44 10.93
CA ALA A 275 0.31 -10.20 11.25
C ALA A 275 0.00 -11.64 11.67
N ARG A 276 -1.17 -11.91 12.24
CA ARG A 276 -1.58 -13.30 12.53
C ARG A 276 -1.95 -14.08 11.27
N ILE A 277 -2.57 -13.43 10.29
CA ILE A 277 -3.07 -14.07 9.07
C ILE A 277 -1.91 -14.32 8.10
N VAL A 278 -1.00 -13.36 7.98
CA VAL A 278 0.14 -13.46 7.07
C VAL A 278 1.16 -14.45 7.61
N SER A 279 1.45 -15.48 6.82
CA SER A 279 2.49 -16.47 7.12
C SER A 279 3.86 -15.91 6.72
N HIS A 280 4.60 -15.37 7.69
CA HIS A 280 5.98 -14.92 7.51
C HIS A 280 6.84 -15.22 8.74
N ALA A 281 8.16 -15.38 8.55
CA ALA A 281 9.09 -15.66 9.65
C ALA A 281 9.07 -14.58 10.75
N ASN A 282 8.83 -13.32 10.34
CA ASN A 282 8.77 -12.17 11.24
C ASN A 282 7.41 -11.97 11.96
N THR A 283 6.36 -12.70 11.56
CA THR A 283 5.00 -12.60 12.14
C THR A 283 4.54 -13.92 12.79
N GLY A 284 5.42 -14.92 12.80
CA GLY A 284 5.17 -16.22 13.44
C GLY A 284 4.79 -16.11 14.91
N VAL A 285 4.17 -17.17 15.44
CA VAL A 285 3.64 -17.18 16.82
C VAL A 285 4.70 -16.85 17.88
N LEU A 286 5.94 -17.32 17.70
CA LEU A 286 7.07 -17.01 18.58
C LEU A 286 7.42 -15.52 18.58
N LYS A 287 7.38 -14.86 17.41
CA LYS A 287 7.64 -13.42 17.28
C LYS A 287 6.53 -12.56 17.88
N ARG A 288 5.28 -13.01 17.76
CA ARG A 288 4.14 -12.40 18.45
C ARG A 288 4.26 -12.52 19.97
N MET A 289 4.70 -13.67 20.46
CA MET A 289 4.94 -13.91 21.88
C MET A 289 6.09 -13.07 22.43
N GLU A 290 7.23 -13.06 21.74
CA GLU A 290 8.39 -12.23 22.06
C GLU A 290 8.00 -10.76 22.22
N TRP A 291 7.29 -10.21 21.24
CA TRP A 291 6.85 -8.81 21.27
C TRP A 291 5.84 -8.53 22.40
N LEU A 292 4.88 -9.42 22.67
CA LEU A 292 3.90 -9.21 23.75
C LEU A 292 4.57 -9.22 25.13
N LEU A 293 5.53 -10.11 25.34
CA LEU A 293 6.32 -10.15 26.57
C LEU A 293 7.17 -8.88 26.74
N GLU A 294 7.72 -8.34 25.66
CA GLU A 294 8.43 -7.07 25.71
C GLU A 294 7.49 -5.90 26.03
N LEU A 295 6.30 -5.87 25.43
CA LEU A 295 5.27 -4.88 25.75
C LEU A 295 4.88 -4.93 27.24
N MET A 296 4.72 -6.14 27.81
CA MET A 296 4.48 -6.31 29.26
C MET A 296 5.62 -5.71 30.09
N GLY A 297 6.87 -6.01 29.72
CA GLY A 297 8.05 -5.42 30.36
C GLY A 297 8.07 -3.89 30.27
N TYR A 298 7.74 -3.33 29.12
CA TYR A 298 7.65 -1.89 28.91
C TYR A 298 6.54 -1.24 29.76
N ILE A 299 5.34 -1.83 29.79
CA ILE A 299 4.24 -1.38 30.66
C ILE A 299 4.68 -1.34 32.12
N ARG A 300 5.36 -2.39 32.59
CA ARG A 300 5.90 -2.44 33.96
C ARG A 300 6.89 -1.31 34.21
N ASN A 301 7.84 -1.10 33.30
CA ASN A 301 8.83 -0.04 33.46
C ASN A 301 8.20 1.36 33.52
N VAL A 302 7.14 1.60 32.74
CA VAL A 302 6.37 2.85 32.81
C VAL A 302 5.59 2.95 34.13
N ALA A 303 4.92 1.88 34.57
CA ALA A 303 4.12 1.86 35.80
C ALA A 303 4.96 2.16 37.06
N TYR A 304 6.18 1.63 37.12
CA TYR A 304 7.14 1.90 38.20
C TYR A 304 8.02 3.12 37.95
N GLN A 305 7.71 3.94 36.93
CA GLN A 305 8.44 5.16 36.57
C GLN A 305 9.94 4.96 36.28
N SER A 306 10.36 3.72 36.04
CA SER A 306 11.73 3.38 35.63
C SER A 306 12.00 3.75 34.17
N ALA A 307 10.94 3.88 33.36
CA ALA A 307 10.97 4.51 32.05
C ALA A 307 10.02 5.73 32.08
N SER A 308 10.56 6.94 31.90
CA SER A 308 9.75 8.16 31.89
C SER A 308 9.17 8.41 30.50
N VAL A 309 7.85 8.63 30.44
CA VAL A 309 7.17 9.12 29.25
C VAL A 309 7.03 10.63 29.38
N GLN A 310 7.90 11.38 28.72
CA GLN A 310 7.85 12.84 28.74
C GLN A 310 6.54 13.34 28.12
N ASN A 311 5.99 14.41 28.71
CA ASN A 311 4.85 15.19 28.18
C ASN A 311 3.49 14.44 28.14
N VAL A 312 3.30 13.37 28.91
CA VAL A 312 2.02 12.66 29.05
C VAL A 312 1.80 12.28 30.51
N ALA A 313 0.56 12.39 31.00
CA ALA A 313 0.24 11.93 32.35
C ALA A 313 0.42 10.41 32.46
N LEU A 314 0.96 9.93 33.58
CA LEU A 314 1.31 8.52 33.78
C LEU A 314 0.10 7.58 33.55
N ASN A 315 -1.06 7.96 34.06
CA ASN A 315 -2.31 7.23 33.88
C ASN A 315 -2.75 7.13 32.42
N GLU A 316 -2.65 8.23 31.67
CA GLU A 316 -3.01 8.27 30.25
C GLU A 316 -2.06 7.40 29.41
N ALA A 317 -0.76 7.40 29.74
CA ALA A 317 0.22 6.53 29.09
C ALA A 317 -0.06 5.05 29.37
N LEU A 318 -0.32 4.69 30.64
CA LEU A 318 -0.62 3.30 31.02
C LEU A 318 -1.95 2.82 30.44
N ASP A 319 -3.00 3.65 30.44
CA ASP A 319 -4.29 3.31 29.85
C ASP A 319 -4.15 3.03 28.34
N PHE A 320 -3.35 3.82 27.62
CA PHE A 320 -3.04 3.57 26.22
C PHE A 320 -2.25 2.26 26.01
N LEU A 321 -1.23 2.00 26.82
CA LEU A 321 -0.45 0.78 26.68
C LEU A 321 -1.25 -0.49 27.03
N LEU A 322 -2.10 -0.43 28.05
CA LEU A 322 -3.02 -1.52 28.39
C LEU A 322 -4.06 -1.74 27.29
N LEU A 323 -4.51 -0.67 26.63
CA LEU A 323 -5.33 -0.78 25.44
C LEU A 323 -4.60 -1.53 24.31
N ILE A 324 -3.34 -1.18 24.02
CA ILE A 324 -2.54 -1.90 23.02
C ILE A 324 -2.35 -3.37 23.40
N PHE A 325 -2.05 -3.65 24.68
CA PHE A 325 -1.99 -5.02 25.19
C PHE A 325 -3.30 -5.78 24.93
N ALA A 326 -4.44 -5.16 25.23
CA ALA A 326 -5.76 -5.72 24.94
C ALA A 326 -5.95 -6.03 23.46
N THR A 327 -5.60 -5.08 22.58
CA THR A 327 -5.72 -5.28 21.12
C THR A 327 -4.88 -6.45 20.62
N ALA A 328 -3.68 -6.67 21.17
CA ALA A 328 -2.82 -7.79 20.80
C ALA A 328 -3.39 -9.13 21.26
N VAL A 329 -3.82 -9.22 22.52
CA VAL A 329 -4.43 -10.44 23.06
C VAL A 329 -5.68 -10.79 22.28
N VAL A 330 -6.60 -9.84 22.05
CA VAL A 330 -7.83 -10.08 21.28
C VAL A 330 -7.53 -10.46 19.83
N ALA A 331 -6.57 -9.80 19.17
CA ALA A 331 -6.19 -10.13 17.80
C ALA A 331 -5.64 -11.56 17.64
N TRP A 332 -5.02 -12.13 18.69
CA TRP A 332 -4.29 -13.40 18.63
C TRP A 332 -4.95 -14.57 19.36
N ALA A 333 -5.82 -14.29 20.32
CA ALA A 333 -6.49 -15.28 21.15
C ALA A 333 -7.37 -16.23 20.34
N ASP A 334 -8.19 -15.74 19.42
CA ASP A 334 -9.17 -16.56 18.69
C ASP A 334 -9.58 -15.90 17.36
N HIS A 335 -10.17 -16.68 16.43
CA HIS A 335 -10.54 -16.13 15.11
C HIS A 335 -11.83 -15.29 15.15
N ALA A 336 -12.71 -15.50 16.13
CA ALA A 336 -14.04 -14.92 16.14
C ALA A 336 -14.03 -13.47 16.65
N ALA A 337 -13.32 -13.17 17.73
CA ALA A 337 -13.32 -11.83 18.31
C ALA A 337 -12.87 -10.73 17.31
N PRO A 338 -11.77 -10.88 16.55
CA PRO A 338 -11.39 -9.91 15.51
C PRO A 338 -12.48 -9.68 14.45
N LEU A 339 -13.18 -10.74 14.03
CA LEU A 339 -14.25 -10.66 13.03
C LEU A 339 -15.50 -9.97 13.59
N LEU A 340 -15.86 -10.25 14.85
CA LEU A 340 -16.96 -9.58 15.56
C LEU A 340 -16.68 -8.07 15.76
N LEU A 341 -15.40 -7.71 15.90
CA LEU A 341 -14.94 -6.32 15.94
C LEU A 341 -14.93 -5.63 14.57
N GLY A 342 -15.24 -6.35 13.50
CA GLY A 342 -15.26 -5.84 12.12
C GLY A 342 -13.88 -5.73 11.47
N LEU A 343 -12.87 -6.45 11.97
CA LEU A 343 -11.54 -6.48 11.37
C LEU A 343 -11.53 -7.37 10.13
N SER A 344 -10.67 -7.01 9.18
CA SER A 344 -10.59 -7.67 7.89
C SER A 344 -9.20 -8.23 7.59
N ALA A 345 -9.17 -9.30 6.78
CA ALA A 345 -7.99 -9.85 6.14
C ALA A 345 -7.41 -8.94 5.03
N SER A 346 -8.03 -7.80 4.71
CA SER A 346 -7.42 -6.76 3.86
C SER A 346 -7.53 -5.37 4.50
N TRP A 347 -6.48 -4.56 4.34
CA TRP A 347 -6.51 -3.14 4.68
C TRP A 347 -7.40 -2.31 3.75
N LEU A 348 -7.69 -2.80 2.54
CA LEU A 348 -8.52 -2.07 1.58
C LEU A 348 -9.98 -2.03 2.08
N PRO A 349 -10.68 -0.89 1.94
CA PRO A 349 -12.07 -0.78 2.35
C PRO A 349 -12.95 -1.78 1.58
N TRP A 350 -13.78 -2.52 2.29
CA TRP A 350 -14.78 -3.43 1.69
C TRP A 350 -16.02 -2.67 1.21
N HIS A 351 -16.16 -1.42 1.65
CA HIS A 351 -17.29 -0.56 1.33
C HIS A 351 -16.86 0.60 0.43
N GLN A 352 -17.24 0.50 -0.84
CA GLN A 352 -17.57 1.70 -1.61
C GLN A 352 -18.71 2.46 -0.93
N GLU A 353 -18.70 3.78 -1.08
CA GLU A 353 -19.40 4.85 -0.35
C GLU A 353 -20.94 4.76 -0.15
N ASN A 354 -21.62 3.64 -0.38
CA ASN A 354 -23.10 3.58 -0.39
C ASN A 354 -23.73 2.65 0.66
N GLY A 355 -23.04 2.35 1.77
CA GLY A 355 -23.65 1.64 2.90
C GLY A 355 -24.65 2.51 3.68
N PRO A 356 -25.69 1.93 4.32
CA PRO A 356 -26.75 2.66 5.02
C PRO A 356 -26.30 3.46 6.26
N ALA A 357 -25.00 3.45 6.61
CA ALA A 357 -24.45 4.04 7.83
C ALA A 357 -24.06 5.54 7.72
N GLY A 358 -24.51 6.25 6.67
CA GLY A 358 -24.23 7.67 6.48
C GLY A 358 -22.78 7.98 6.07
N PRO A 359 -22.41 9.28 5.93
CA PRO A 359 -21.08 9.69 5.51
C PRO A 359 -20.07 9.44 6.64
N ALA A 360 -19.58 8.21 6.74
CA ALA A 360 -18.52 7.85 7.66
C ALA A 360 -17.29 8.76 7.42
N SER A 361 -16.61 9.18 8.50
CA SER A 361 -15.45 10.10 8.48
C SER A 361 -14.51 9.90 7.28
N ARG A 362 -14.17 10.97 6.55
CA ARG A 362 -13.31 10.88 5.33
C ARG A 362 -11.91 10.33 5.60
N PHE A 363 -11.45 10.37 6.86
CA PHE A 363 -10.11 9.97 7.27
C PHE A 363 -10.06 8.55 7.84
N LEU A 364 -8.94 7.87 7.62
CA LEU A 364 -8.63 6.54 8.16
C LEU A 364 -8.69 6.57 9.69
N GLY A 365 -9.21 5.52 10.34
CA GLY A 365 -9.20 5.38 11.80
C GLY A 365 -10.08 6.36 12.59
N ARG A 366 -10.69 7.37 11.96
CA ARG A 366 -11.49 8.42 12.65
C ARG A 366 -13.01 8.22 12.62
N SER A 367 -13.49 7.04 12.29
CA SER A 367 -14.91 6.73 12.42
C SER A 367 -15.25 6.55 13.91
N PRO A 368 -16.40 7.02 14.41
CA PRO A 368 -16.85 6.67 15.77
C PRO A 368 -16.84 5.15 16.01
N LEU A 369 -17.18 4.37 14.98
CA LEU A 369 -17.11 2.91 15.04
C LEU A 369 -15.70 2.38 15.33
N HIS A 370 -14.65 2.98 14.73
CA HIS A 370 -13.27 2.55 14.96
C HIS A 370 -12.83 2.77 16.41
N ARG A 371 -13.26 3.89 17.00
CA ARG A 371 -13.02 4.16 18.43
C ARG A 371 -13.72 3.13 19.31
N VAL A 372 -14.97 2.80 19.00
CA VAL A 372 -15.72 1.75 19.70
C VAL A 372 -15.02 0.40 19.55
N THR A 373 -14.65 -0.02 18.33
CA THR A 373 -13.91 -1.26 18.07
C THR A 373 -12.67 -1.40 18.93
N VAL A 374 -11.87 -0.34 19.04
CA VAL A 374 -10.65 -0.34 19.86
C VAL A 374 -10.99 -0.47 21.35
N GLN A 375 -12.01 0.26 21.82
CA GLN A 375 -12.45 0.15 23.22
C GLN A 375 -13.05 -1.22 23.56
N GLU A 376 -13.75 -1.86 22.62
CA GLU A 376 -14.27 -3.23 22.80
C GLU A 376 -13.15 -4.28 22.89
N ALA A 377 -11.93 -3.99 22.42
CA ALA A 377 -10.81 -4.90 22.70
C ALA A 377 -10.53 -5.00 24.21
N VAL A 378 -10.76 -3.93 24.97
CA VAL A 378 -10.61 -3.92 26.43
C VAL A 378 -11.69 -4.75 27.12
N THR A 379 -12.93 -4.70 26.63
CA THR A 379 -14.07 -5.46 27.20
C THR A 379 -13.92 -6.95 26.94
N LEU A 380 -13.34 -7.33 25.79
CA LEU A 380 -13.11 -8.73 25.41
C LEU A 380 -11.88 -9.35 26.08
N LEU A 381 -10.94 -8.53 26.55
CA LEU A 381 -9.66 -9.00 27.12
C LEU A 381 -9.80 -10.10 28.19
N PRO A 382 -10.69 -10.01 29.21
CA PRO A 382 -10.84 -11.06 30.20
C PRO A 382 -11.20 -12.42 29.61
N SER A 383 -12.01 -12.45 28.55
CA SER A 383 -12.39 -13.70 27.85
C SER A 383 -11.35 -14.19 26.84
N SER A 384 -10.64 -13.28 26.18
CA SER A 384 -9.60 -13.61 25.20
C SER A 384 -8.30 -14.09 25.84
N MET A 385 -7.98 -13.61 27.04
CA MET A 385 -6.73 -13.93 27.73
C MET A 385 -6.57 -15.44 28.03
N PRO A 386 -7.55 -16.15 28.63
CA PRO A 386 -7.45 -17.60 28.79
C PRO A 386 -7.32 -18.36 27.46
N LEU A 387 -8.02 -17.91 26.41
CA LEU A 387 -7.99 -18.55 25.09
C LEU A 387 -6.60 -18.45 24.44
N LEU A 388 -5.90 -17.34 24.64
CA LEU A 388 -4.53 -17.18 24.20
C LEU A 388 -3.60 -18.14 24.98
N LEU A 389 -3.67 -18.12 26.30
CA LEU A 389 -2.78 -18.87 27.19
C LEU A 389 -3.01 -20.39 27.16
N GLN A 390 -4.10 -20.88 26.57
CA GLN A 390 -4.31 -22.32 26.37
C GLN A 390 -3.56 -22.87 25.15
N LYS A 391 -3.02 -22.00 24.30
CA LYS A 391 -2.38 -22.39 23.03
C LYS A 391 -0.88 -22.49 23.20
N GLU A 392 -0.24 -23.44 22.52
CA GLU A 392 1.21 -23.43 22.40
C GLU A 392 1.66 -22.30 21.46
N PRO A 393 2.78 -21.59 21.76
CA PRO A 393 3.67 -21.73 22.91
C PRO A 393 3.29 -20.83 24.12
N TRP A 394 2.13 -20.17 24.08
CA TRP A 394 1.67 -19.23 25.12
C TRP A 394 1.45 -19.90 26.47
N LYS A 395 1.05 -21.17 26.47
CA LYS A 395 0.80 -21.97 27.66
C LYS A 395 1.99 -21.98 28.62
N GLU A 396 3.20 -22.10 28.08
CA GLU A 396 4.44 -22.06 28.87
C GLU A 396 4.70 -20.69 29.55
N GLN A 397 4.10 -19.61 29.04
CA GLN A 397 4.27 -18.27 29.57
C GLN A 397 3.19 -17.88 30.61
N THR A 398 2.21 -18.75 30.86
CA THR A 398 1.04 -18.45 31.71
C THR A 398 1.42 -17.85 33.06
N GLN A 399 2.39 -18.44 33.77
CA GLN A 399 2.84 -17.91 35.07
C GLN A 399 3.40 -16.50 34.96
N LYS A 400 4.17 -16.19 33.90
CA LYS A 400 4.72 -14.85 33.69
C LYS A 400 3.64 -13.80 33.49
N PHE A 401 2.53 -14.15 32.81
CA PHE A 401 1.39 -13.25 32.66
C PHE A 401 0.69 -13.01 34.00
N ILE A 402 0.51 -14.06 34.82
CA ILE A 402 -0.09 -13.93 36.16
C ILE A 402 0.79 -13.05 37.06
N ASP A 403 2.09 -13.33 37.15
CA ASP A 403 3.03 -12.56 37.95
C ASP A 403 3.08 -11.09 37.51
N TRP A 404 3.05 -10.86 36.19
CA TRP A 404 3.01 -9.51 35.63
C TRP A 404 1.73 -8.76 36.02
N LEU A 405 0.55 -9.39 35.95
CA LEU A 405 -0.72 -8.77 36.36
C LEU A 405 -0.66 -8.32 37.82
N PHE A 406 -0.13 -9.16 38.73
CA PHE A 406 0.05 -8.78 40.13
C PHE A 406 1.01 -7.61 40.30
N SER A 407 2.18 -7.67 39.66
CA SER A 407 3.14 -6.58 39.71
C SER A 407 2.55 -5.25 39.22
N ILE A 408 1.74 -5.27 38.16
CA ILE A 408 1.07 -4.04 37.68
C ILE A 408 0.00 -3.57 38.68
N MET A 409 -0.79 -4.45 39.29
CA MET A 409 -1.79 -4.07 40.29
C MET A 409 -1.16 -3.45 41.56
N GLU A 410 0.04 -3.89 41.92
CA GLU A 410 0.84 -3.38 43.05
C GLU A 410 1.60 -2.09 42.74
N SER A 411 1.54 -1.60 41.48
CA SER A 411 2.18 -0.35 41.10
C SER A 411 1.65 0.87 41.89
N PRO A 412 2.42 1.96 42.00
CA PRO A 412 2.06 3.15 42.78
C PRO A 412 0.61 3.62 42.51
N LYS A 413 -0.11 4.00 43.58
CA LYS A 413 -1.56 4.28 43.51
C LYS A 413 -1.95 5.31 42.44
N GLU A 414 -1.05 6.25 42.16
CA GLU A 414 -1.20 7.35 41.21
C GLU A 414 -1.02 6.94 39.73
N GLY A 415 -0.53 5.72 39.47
CA GLY A 415 -0.20 5.27 38.11
C GLY A 415 -1.39 4.79 37.28
N LEU A 416 -2.28 3.95 37.84
CA LEU A 416 -3.38 3.31 37.09
C LEU A 416 -4.72 4.01 37.32
N SER A 417 -5.47 4.23 36.23
CA SER A 417 -6.87 4.68 36.33
C SER A 417 -7.77 3.63 37.01
N ALA A 418 -8.91 4.08 37.55
CA ALA A 418 -9.89 3.17 38.16
C ALA A 418 -10.38 2.10 37.16
N LYS A 419 -10.68 2.51 35.92
CA LYS A 419 -11.08 1.60 34.84
C LYS A 419 -10.02 0.53 34.58
N SER A 420 -8.75 0.91 34.51
CA SER A 420 -7.65 -0.03 34.28
C SER A 420 -7.44 -0.99 35.47
N ARG A 421 -7.63 -0.52 36.70
CA ARG A 421 -7.60 -1.40 37.89
C ARG A 421 -8.72 -2.43 37.87
N ASP A 422 -9.93 -2.02 37.55
CA ASP A 422 -11.09 -2.92 37.49
C ASP A 422 -10.95 -3.95 36.36
N LEU A 423 -10.40 -3.53 35.21
CA LEU A 423 -10.04 -4.44 34.12
C LEU A 423 -9.04 -5.51 34.58
N LEU A 424 -7.93 -5.11 35.22
CA LEU A 424 -6.90 -6.04 35.69
C LEU A 424 -7.46 -7.05 36.71
N LYS A 425 -8.28 -6.58 37.65
CA LYS A 425 -9.00 -7.46 38.59
C LYS A 425 -9.92 -8.46 37.88
N GLY A 426 -10.63 -8.01 36.85
CA GLY A 426 -11.50 -8.85 36.03
C GLY A 426 -10.71 -9.97 35.33
N ILE A 427 -9.57 -9.64 34.71
CA ILE A 427 -8.69 -10.61 34.05
C ILE A 427 -8.17 -11.64 35.07
N THR A 428 -7.65 -11.16 36.20
CA THR A 428 -7.13 -12.01 37.27
C THR A 428 -8.20 -12.98 37.77
N SER A 429 -9.42 -12.48 38.02
CA SER A 429 -10.55 -13.32 38.47
C SER A 429 -10.90 -14.41 37.46
N VAL A 430 -10.93 -14.09 36.16
CA VAL A 430 -11.23 -15.07 35.11
C VAL A 430 -10.11 -16.11 34.97
N LEU A 431 -8.85 -15.71 35.07
CA LEU A 431 -7.71 -16.65 35.03
C LEU A 431 -7.76 -17.63 36.20
N TYR A 432 -8.13 -17.18 37.40
CA TYR A 432 -8.30 -18.06 38.57
C TYR A 432 -9.53 -18.97 38.50
N ALA A 433 -10.60 -18.53 37.86
CA ALA A 433 -11.82 -19.32 37.70
C ALA A 433 -11.69 -20.38 36.58
N HIS A 434 -10.69 -20.29 35.71
CA HIS A 434 -10.54 -21.21 34.59
C HIS A 434 -9.95 -22.55 35.04
N PRO A 435 -10.62 -23.70 34.78
CA PRO A 435 -10.25 -25.01 35.34
C PRO A 435 -8.88 -25.58 34.92
N VAL A 436 -8.13 -24.89 34.05
CA VAL A 436 -6.80 -25.30 33.57
C VAL A 436 -5.68 -24.77 34.50
N LEU A 437 -5.98 -23.82 35.39
CA LEU A 437 -5.03 -23.23 36.35
C LEU A 437 -5.15 -23.77 37.78
N SER A 438 -6.01 -24.76 38.00
CA SER A 438 -6.22 -25.44 39.30
C SER A 438 -4.98 -26.15 39.86
N VAL A 439 -3.92 -26.30 39.07
CA VAL A 439 -2.63 -26.87 39.54
C VAL A 439 -1.82 -25.86 40.37
N LEU A 440 -2.10 -24.55 40.27
CA LEU A 440 -1.41 -23.50 41.03
C LEU A 440 -2.18 -23.02 42.27
N GLN A 441 -3.34 -23.62 42.57
CA GLN A 441 -4.22 -23.23 43.68
C GLN A 441 -3.61 -23.39 45.08
N ASN A 442 -2.55 -24.20 45.22
CA ASN A 442 -2.00 -24.53 46.54
C ASN A 442 -0.99 -23.51 47.11
N SER A 443 -0.52 -22.54 46.33
CA SER A 443 0.49 -21.57 46.80
C SER A 443 -0.07 -20.19 47.16
N ILE A 444 -1.35 -19.89 46.83
CA ILE A 444 -1.90 -18.52 46.89
C ILE A 444 -3.09 -18.37 47.85
N LEU A 445 -3.63 -19.47 48.40
CA LEU A 445 -4.61 -19.38 49.50
C LEU A 445 -4.06 -18.71 50.79
N ALA A 446 -2.76 -18.41 50.84
CA ALA A 446 -2.15 -17.59 51.88
C ALA A 446 -2.22 -16.06 51.62
N TYR A 447 -2.53 -15.60 50.40
CA TYR A 447 -2.41 -14.18 50.02
C TYR A 447 -3.76 -13.45 49.83
N VAL A 448 -4.86 -14.17 49.63
CA VAL A 448 -6.20 -13.58 49.45
C VAL A 448 -6.92 -13.38 50.80
N GLY A 449 -6.27 -13.73 51.92
CA GLY A 449 -6.82 -13.67 53.27
C GLY A 449 -6.36 -12.47 54.13
N SER A 450 -5.77 -11.42 53.55
CA SER A 450 -5.28 -10.25 54.29
C SER A 450 -5.59 -8.92 53.61
#